data_AF-A0A832AFM1-F1
#
_entry.id   AF-A0A832AFM1-F1
#
_cell.length_a   1.000
_cell.length_b   1.000
_cell.length_c   1.000
_cell.angle_alpha   90.00
_cell.angle_beta   90.00
_cell.angle_gamma   90.00
#
_symmetry.space_group_name_H-M   'P 1'
#
loop_
_entity.id
_entity.type
_entity.pdbx_description
1 polymer ?
#
loop_
_entity_poly.entity_id
_entity_poly.type
_entity_poly.pdbx_seq_one_letter_code
_entity_poly.pdbx_strand_id
1 'polypeptide(L)'
;MKEVAERIRKYLDKDKTGIRKELLLILLQGRKYTTSEIHEILRSKGYEINQKGVSAMIGIIGSRIGIIKSEPGEKKRYYLKNEYSELVREIVEANI
;
A
#
# COMPACT_ATOMS: atom_id res chain seq x y z
N MET A 1 12.97 -8.21 -9.47
CA MET A 1 12.24 -6.96 -9.82
C MET A 1 11.06 -7.19 -10.77
N LYS A 2 11.24 -7.85 -11.93
CA LYS A 2 10.15 -8.09 -12.91
C LYS A 2 8.88 -8.74 -12.31
N GLU A 3 9.05 -9.79 -11.51
CA GLU A 3 7.92 -10.49 -10.86
C GLU A 3 7.19 -9.63 -9.82
N VAL A 4 7.91 -8.75 -9.10
CA VAL A 4 7.28 -7.81 -8.16
C VAL A 4 6.46 -6.78 -8.92
N ALA A 5 7.00 -6.27 -10.03
CA ALA A 5 6.30 -5.32 -10.90
C ALA A 5 4.98 -5.88 -11.41
N GLU A 6 4.97 -7.13 -11.89
CA GLU A 6 3.75 -7.81 -12.34
C GLU A 6 2.72 -7.97 -11.22
N ARG A 7 3.17 -8.28 -10.00
CA ARG A 7 2.27 -8.40 -8.83
C ARG A 7 1.66 -7.06 -8.45
N ILE A 8 2.43 -5.96 -8.52
CA ILE A 8 1.92 -4.60 -8.29
C ILE A 8 0.89 -4.24 -9.37
N ARG A 9 1.19 -4.48 -10.65
CA ARG A 9 0.25 -4.23 -11.77
C ARG A 9 -1.05 -5.03 -11.59
N LYS A 10 -0.97 -6.34 -11.36
CA LYS A 10 -2.15 -7.19 -11.10
C LYS A 10 -2.97 -6.75 -9.88
N TYR A 11 -2.32 -6.14 -8.89
CA TYR A 11 -3.00 -5.56 -7.74
C TYR A 11 -3.76 -4.28 -8.11
N LEU A 12 -3.16 -3.42 -8.93
CA LEU A 12 -3.78 -2.19 -9.46
C LEU A 12 -4.85 -2.47 -10.52
N ASP A 13 -4.74 -3.53 -11.33
CA ASP A 13 -5.74 -3.88 -12.36
C ASP A 13 -7.15 -4.12 -11.81
N LYS A 14 -7.26 -4.47 -10.52
CA LYS A 14 -8.56 -4.62 -9.83
C LYS A 14 -8.92 -3.43 -8.95
N ASP A 15 -8.25 -2.29 -9.12
CA ASP A 15 -8.51 -1.05 -8.40
C ASP A 15 -9.61 -0.23 -9.06
N LYS A 16 -10.87 -0.57 -8.74
CA LYS A 16 -12.04 0.10 -9.33
C LYS A 16 -12.31 1.50 -8.78
N THR A 17 -11.75 1.82 -7.61
CA THR A 17 -12.06 3.06 -6.88
C THR A 17 -10.85 3.97 -6.72
N GLY A 18 -9.65 3.52 -7.10
CA GLY A 18 -8.38 4.23 -6.89
C GLY A 18 -7.79 4.06 -5.48
N ILE A 19 -8.44 3.28 -4.61
CA ILE A 19 -8.03 3.13 -3.22
C ILE A 19 -6.71 2.37 -3.07
N ARG A 20 -6.42 1.45 -4.00
CA ARG A 20 -5.17 0.68 -3.97
C ARG A 20 -4.00 1.52 -4.42
N LYS A 21 -4.19 2.31 -5.48
CA LYS A 21 -3.24 3.33 -5.92
C LYS A 21 -2.93 4.30 -4.79
N GLU A 22 -3.95 4.81 -4.12
CA GLU A 22 -3.78 5.73 -2.99
C GLU A 22 -3.03 5.08 -1.82
N LEU A 23 -3.33 3.82 -1.48
CA LEU A 23 -2.56 3.10 -0.46
C LEU A 23 -1.07 2.99 -0.80
N LEU A 24 -0.72 2.73 -2.06
CA LEU A 24 0.69 2.71 -2.51
C LEU A 24 1.34 4.09 -2.41
N LEU A 25 0.60 5.17 -2.74
CA LEU A 25 1.07 6.55 -2.58
C LEU A 25 1.36 6.91 -1.12
N ILE A 26 0.50 6.48 -0.19
CA ILE A 26 0.74 6.66 1.26
C ILE A 26 2.04 5.96 1.68
N LEU A 27 2.24 4.72 1.24
CA LEU A 27 3.44 3.94 1.56
C LEU A 27 4.72 4.52 0.94
N LEU A 28 4.62 5.14 -0.25
CA LEU A 28 5.71 5.84 -0.93
C LEU A 28 6.22 7.09 -0.18
N GLN A 29 5.48 7.60 0.80
CA GLN A 29 5.92 8.75 1.62
C GLN A 29 7.10 8.40 2.55
N GLY A 30 7.51 7.13 2.61
CA GLY A 30 8.70 6.69 3.37
C GLY A 30 8.52 6.65 4.89
N ARG A 31 7.31 6.90 5.40
CA ARG A 31 6.98 6.83 6.82
C ARG A 31 6.44 5.45 7.21
N LYS A 32 6.41 5.15 8.51
CA LYS A 32 5.83 3.92 9.07
C LYS A 32 4.43 4.19 9.62
N TYR A 33 3.44 3.43 9.13
CA TYR A 33 2.04 3.64 9.48
C TYR A 33 1.42 2.44 10.17
N THR A 34 0.56 2.69 11.14
CA THR A 34 -0.40 1.72 11.65
C THR A 34 -1.57 1.57 10.68
N THR A 35 -2.34 0.48 10.82
CA THR A 35 -3.60 0.30 10.08
C THR A 35 -4.58 1.46 10.30
N SER A 36 -4.64 1.99 11.54
CA SER A 36 -5.53 3.10 11.88
C SER A 36 -5.12 4.41 11.20
N GLU A 37 -3.82 4.74 11.19
CA GLU A 37 -3.31 5.93 10.50
C GLU A 37 -3.59 5.85 8.98
N ILE A 38 -3.36 4.70 8.34
CA ILE A 38 -3.71 4.50 6.92
C ILE A 38 -5.21 4.68 6.69
N HIS A 39 -6.04 4.11 7.56
CA HIS A 39 -7.49 4.22 7.46
C HIS A 39 -7.96 5.67 7.59
N GLU A 40 -7.40 6.45 8.52
CA GLU A 40 -7.72 7.86 8.68
C GLU A 40 -7.31 8.69 7.47
N ILE A 41 -6.14 8.44 6.88
CA ILE A 41 -5.68 9.11 5.66
C ILE A 41 -6.57 8.77 4.46
N LEU A 42 -6.96 7.50 4.29
CA LEU A 42 -7.88 7.11 3.21
C LEU A 42 -9.26 7.75 3.42
N ARG A 43 -9.78 7.74 4.65
CA ARG A 43 -11.07 8.35 4.96
C ARG A 43 -11.07 9.86 4.73
N SER A 44 -9.99 10.56 5.10
CA SER A 44 -9.89 12.01 4.87
C SER A 44 -9.82 12.38 3.38
N LYS A 45 -9.43 11.43 2.52
CA LYS A 45 -9.48 11.53 1.05
C LYS A 45 -10.82 11.10 0.44
N GLY A 46 -11.83 10.79 1.26
CA GLY A 46 -13.17 10.44 0.80
C GLY A 46 -13.38 8.97 0.46
N TYR A 47 -12.42 8.09 0.77
CA TYR A 47 -12.59 6.65 0.52
C TYR A 47 -13.48 6.01 1.59
N GLU A 48 -14.54 5.33 1.14
CA GLU A 48 -15.41 4.51 1.99
C GLU A 48 -14.80 3.13 2.22
N ILE A 49 -14.00 3.00 3.28
CA ILE A 49 -13.44 1.73 3.72
C ILE A 49 -13.41 1.67 5.24
N ASN A 50 -13.50 0.47 5.81
CA ASN A 50 -13.32 0.25 7.25
C ASN A 50 -11.90 -0.25 7.57
N GLN A 51 -11.50 -0.22 8.83
CA GLN A 51 -10.18 -0.69 9.26
C GLN A 51 -9.87 -2.16 8.87
N LYS A 52 -10.89 -3.04 8.84
CA LYS A 52 -10.72 -4.43 8.39
C LYS A 52 -10.34 -4.50 6.91
N GLY A 53 -10.97 -3.69 6.07
CA GLY A 53 -10.64 -3.55 4.65
C GLY A 53 -9.21 -3.06 4.44
N VAL A 54 -8.78 -2.06 5.22
CA VAL A 54 -7.39 -1.58 5.21
C VAL A 54 -6.43 -2.68 5.62
N SER A 55 -6.73 -3.41 6.71
CA SER A 55 -5.93 -4.56 7.14
C SER A 55 -5.83 -5.65 6.07
N ALA A 56 -6.90 -5.92 5.33
CA ALA A 56 -6.90 -6.88 4.23
C ALA A 56 -6.02 -6.42 3.07
N MET A 57 -6.05 -5.14 2.70
CA MET A 57 -5.17 -4.58 1.67
C MET A 57 -3.70 -4.65 2.07
N ILE A 58 -3.35 -4.25 3.29
CA ILE A 58 -2.00 -4.39 3.85
C ILE A 58 -1.58 -5.87 3.84
N GLY A 59 -2.48 -6.77 4.23
CA GLY A 59 -2.25 -8.21 4.20
C GLY A 59 -1.92 -8.74 2.80
N ILE A 60 -2.65 -8.30 1.77
CA ILE A 60 -2.37 -8.66 0.37
C ILE A 60 -1.01 -8.10 -0.07
N ILE A 61 -0.71 -6.84 0.23
CA ILE A 61 0.57 -6.21 -0.14
C ILE A 61 1.73 -6.94 0.53
N GLY A 62 1.62 -7.29 1.81
CA GLY A 62 2.66 -8.00 2.54
C GLY A 62 2.84 -9.45 2.10
N SER A 63 1.75 -10.22 2.00
CA SER A 63 1.80 -11.67 1.77
C SER A 63 1.93 -12.08 0.30
N ARG A 64 1.30 -11.31 -0.62
CA ARG A 64 1.28 -11.66 -2.05
C ARG A 64 2.27 -10.84 -2.85
N ILE A 65 2.36 -9.54 -2.60
CA ILE A 65 3.26 -8.64 -3.35
C ILE A 65 4.67 -8.63 -2.76
N GLY A 66 4.79 -8.63 -1.42
CA GLY A 66 6.07 -8.75 -0.72
C GLY A 66 6.86 -7.45 -0.56
N ILE A 67 6.23 -6.29 -0.82
CA ILE A 67 6.94 -4.99 -0.90
C ILE A 67 6.97 -4.19 0.40
N ILE A 68 6.19 -4.59 1.41
CA ILE A 68 6.18 -3.93 2.73
C ILE A 68 6.86 -4.79 3.78
N LYS A 69 7.33 -4.14 4.84
CA LYS A 69 7.77 -4.78 6.09
C LYS A 69 6.92 -4.25 7.24
N SER A 70 6.83 -5.03 8.31
CA SER A 70 6.20 -4.58 9.56
C SER A 70 7.20 -4.46 10.68
N GLU A 71 6.97 -3.50 11.56
CA GLU A 71 7.71 -3.29 12.80
C GLU A 71 6.79 -3.57 14.00
N PRO A 72 7.19 -4.47 14.91
CA PRO A 72 6.46 -4.70 16.15
C PRO A 72 6.63 -3.51 17.12
N GLY A 73 5.69 -3.35 18.03
CA GLY A 73 5.63 -2.28 19.03
C GLY A 73 4.25 -2.25 19.69
N GLU A 74 3.93 -1.20 20.43
CA GLU A 74 2.59 -1.02 21.03
C GLU A 74 1.48 -1.13 19.98
N LYS A 75 1.73 -0.57 18.79
CA LYS A 75 0.93 -0.78 17.58
C LYS A 75 1.85 -1.23 16.45
N LYS A 76 1.45 -2.29 15.74
CA LYS A 76 2.16 -2.78 14.56
C LYS A 76 2.18 -1.72 13.46
N ARG A 77 3.38 -1.39 12.97
CA ARG A 77 3.56 -0.40 11.89
C ARG A 77 4.03 -1.07 10.61
N TYR A 78 3.66 -0.51 9.47
CA TYR A 78 3.93 -0.99 8.12
C TYR A 78 4.61 0.11 7.30
N TYR A 79 5.58 -0.29 6.47
CA TYR A 79 6.31 0.63 5.61
C TYR A 79 6.77 -0.09 4.34
N LEU A 80 6.94 0.69 3.27
CA LEU A 80 7.53 0.19 2.03
C LEU A 80 9.01 -0.13 2.26
N LYS A 81 9.46 -1.28 1.75
CA LYS A 81 10.90 -1.59 1.77
C LYS A 81 11.61 -0.70 0.76
N ASN A 82 12.73 -0.11 1.16
CA ASN A 82 13.41 0.92 0.37
C ASN A 82 13.76 0.44 -1.04
N GLU A 83 14.15 -0.82 -1.21
CA GLU A 83 14.51 -1.43 -2.50
C GLU A 83 13.37 -1.47 -3.53
N TYR A 84 12.12 -1.26 -3.11
CA TYR A 84 10.96 -1.21 -4.00
C TYR A 84 10.40 0.19 -4.23
N SER A 85 10.97 1.23 -3.61
CA SER A 85 10.42 2.60 -3.69
C SER A 85 10.35 3.11 -5.12
N GLU A 86 11.45 2.97 -5.87
CA GLU A 86 11.50 3.44 -7.25
C GLU A 86 10.55 2.66 -8.15
N LEU A 87 10.52 1.33 -8.01
CA LEU A 87 9.62 0.48 -8.78
C LEU A 87 8.14 0.82 -8.54
N VAL A 88 7.76 1.08 -7.29
CA VAL A 88 6.37 1.45 -6.96
C VAL A 88 6.06 2.83 -7.53
N ARG A 89 6.99 3.78 -7.44
CA ARG A 89 6.85 5.13 -8.02
C ARG A 89 6.61 5.06 -9.52
N GLU A 90 7.50 4.39 -10.26
CA GLU A 90 7.39 4.21 -11.72
C GLU A 90 6.04 3.62 -12.13
N ILE A 91 5.57 2.57 -11.43
CA ILE A 91 4.30 1.90 -11.77
C ILE A 91 3.09 2.77 -11.44
N VAL A 92 3.11 3.49 -10.32
CA VAL A 92 1.98 4.33 -9.91
C VAL A 92 1.87 5.58 -10.78
N GLU A 93 2.99 6.17 -11.20
CA GLU A 93 3.06 7.34 -12.07
C GLU A 93 2.78 7.01 -13.55
N ALA A 94 3.19 5.83 -14.04
CA ALA A 94 2.89 5.38 -15.41
C ALA A 94 1.41 5.02 -15.66
N ASN A 95 0.59 4.96 -14.61
CA ASN A 95 -0.87 4.73 -14.67
C ASN A 95 -1.64 6.00 -14.28
N ILE A 96 -1.13 7.17 -14.64
CA ILE A 96 -1.84 8.47 -14.62
C ILE A 96 -2.23 8.81 -16.05
#